data_AF-A0AAU6YWF1-F1
#
_entry.id   AF-A0AAU6YWF1-F1
#
_cell.length_a   1.000
_cell.length_b   1.000
_cell.length_c   1.000
_cell.angle_alpha   90.00
_cell.angle_beta   90.00
_cell.angle_gamma   90.00
#
_symmetry.space_group_name_H-M   'P 1'
#
loop_
_entity.id
_entity.type
_entity.pdbx_description
1 polymer ?
#
loop_
_entity_poly.entity_id
_entity_poly.type
_entity_poly.pdbx_seq_one_letter_code
_entity_poly.pdbx_strand_id
1 'polypeptide(L)'
;MKALVVYDSAYGNLLVVGSPINGWRPTPKITALLSDLGNGSLRGVKAAAFDTRVRMFIHGDAARKIAHALKAGGADLIAAPMPFYVRGSEGPLRDGEIGKAESWAQKLLASVAS
;
A
#
# COMPACT_ATOMS: atom_id res chain seq x y z
N MET A 1 12.15 -3.11 -7.29
CA MET A 1 10.89 -2.43 -7.73
C MET A 1 10.54 -1.29 -6.76
N LYS A 2 10.48 -0.01 -7.21
CA LYS A 2 10.11 1.15 -6.38
C LYS A 2 8.59 1.34 -6.41
N ALA A 3 7.94 1.53 -5.26
CA ALA A 3 6.54 1.98 -5.23
C ALA A 3 6.37 3.14 -4.25
N LEU A 4 5.83 4.24 -4.79
CA LEU A 4 5.12 5.31 -4.11
C LEU A 4 4.21 5.89 -5.21
N VAL A 5 2.89 5.89 -5.02
CA VAL A 5 1.99 6.66 -5.89
C VAL A 5 1.01 7.41 -5.01
N VAL A 6 1.23 8.72 -4.90
CA VAL A 6 0.27 9.68 -4.33
C VAL A 6 -0.59 10.15 -5.50
N TYR A 7 -1.91 10.01 -5.38
CA TYR A 7 -2.88 10.51 -6.35
C TYR A 7 -3.74 11.57 -5.65
N ASP A 8 -3.58 12.83 -6.06
CA ASP A 8 -4.50 13.90 -5.70
C ASP A 8 -5.52 14.02 -6.84
N SER A 9 -6.81 13.93 -6.52
CA SER A 9 -7.86 13.92 -7.53
C SER A 9 -9.05 14.75 -7.07
N ALA A 10 -9.72 15.36 -8.05
CA ALA A 10 -10.93 16.16 -7.86
C ALA A 10 -12.10 15.41 -7.20
N TYR A 11 -11.97 14.09 -6.95
CA TYR A 11 -12.98 13.21 -6.38
C TYR A 11 -12.69 12.81 -4.92
N GLY A 12 -11.62 13.33 -4.31
CA GLY A 12 -11.26 13.10 -2.90
C GLY A 12 -9.80 12.72 -2.69
N ASN A 13 -9.29 12.98 -1.48
CA ASN A 13 -7.91 12.67 -1.08
C ASN A 13 -7.75 11.15 -0.87
N LEU A 14 -7.24 10.43 -1.89
CA LEU A 14 -6.89 9.01 -1.79
C LEU A 14 -5.37 8.81 -1.75
N LEU A 15 -4.86 8.31 -0.62
CA LEU A 15 -3.46 7.95 -0.46
C LEU A 15 -3.25 6.44 -0.60
N VAL A 16 -2.53 6.00 -1.63
CA VAL A 16 -2.16 4.59 -1.82
C VAL A 16 -0.66 4.38 -1.57
N VAL A 17 -0.30 3.63 -0.54
CA VAL A 17 1.12 3.42 -0.18
C VAL A 17 1.51 1.96 -0.38
N GLY A 18 2.59 1.76 -1.14
CA GLY A 18 3.16 0.44 -1.43
C GLY A 18 4.62 0.33 -1.01
N SER A 19 5.08 -0.87 -0.67
CA SER A 19 6.52 -1.14 -0.48
C SER A 19 6.84 -2.60 -0.79
N PRO A 20 8.01 -2.94 -1.36
CA PRO A 20 8.52 -4.29 -1.22
C PRO A 20 8.82 -4.61 0.25
N ILE A 21 8.88 -5.90 0.58
CA ILE A 21 9.29 -6.38 1.91
C ILE A 21 10.83 -6.48 1.98
N ASN A 22 11.45 -5.65 2.82
CA ASN A 22 12.87 -5.75 3.19
C ASN A 22 12.97 -6.10 4.68
N GLY A 23 13.61 -7.22 5.01
CA GLY A 23 13.80 -7.62 6.42
C GLY A 23 12.49 -7.61 7.22
N TRP A 24 11.42 -8.15 6.64
CA TRP A 24 10.09 -8.24 7.25
C TRP A 24 9.31 -6.92 7.40
N ARG A 25 9.80 -5.82 6.81
CA ARG A 25 9.25 -4.46 6.97
C ARG A 25 9.13 -3.75 5.60
N PRO A 26 8.43 -2.61 5.52
CA PRO A 26 8.58 -1.68 4.40
C PRO A 26 10.04 -1.23 4.26
N THR A 27 10.39 -0.68 3.10
CA THR A 27 11.71 -0.09 2.89
C THR A 27 11.98 1.05 3.88
N PRO A 28 13.26 1.39 4.16
CA PRO A 28 13.60 2.53 5.01
C PRO A 28 12.95 3.84 4.55
N LYS A 29 12.90 4.07 3.22
CA LYS A 29 12.24 5.25 2.64
C LYS A 29 10.75 5.34 3.00
N ILE A 30 10.02 4.23 2.88
CA ILE A 30 8.59 4.21 3.24
C ILE A 30 8.41 4.32 4.75
N THR A 31 9.32 3.74 5.54
CA THR A 31 9.28 3.87 7.00
C THR A 31 9.48 5.32 7.46
N ALA A 32 10.43 6.04 6.84
CA ALA A 32 10.65 7.47 7.11
C ALA A 32 9.41 8.30 6.75
N LEU A 33 8.89 8.13 5.53
CA LEU A 33 7.65 8.80 5.08
C LEU A 33 6.49 8.58 6.07
N LEU A 34 6.24 7.33 6.49
CA LEU A 34 5.15 7.01 7.41
C LEU A 34 5.35 7.63 8.80
N SER A 35 6.60 7.83 9.23
CA SER A 35 6.91 8.49 10.50
C SER A 35 6.56 9.97 10.43
N ASP A 36 6.82 10.62 9.30
CA ASP A 36 6.48 12.04 9.07
C ASP A 36 4.96 12.27 8.96
N LEU A 37 4.21 11.26 8.51
CA LEU A 37 2.74 11.29 8.44
C LEU A 37 2.06 10.99 9.79
N GLY A 38 2.80 10.57 10.81
CA GLY A 38 2.25 10.25 12.12
C GLY A 38 2.09 11.51 12.96
N ASN A 39 0.91 12.16 12.92
CA ASN A 39 0.43 13.15 13.90
C ASN A 39 -1.02 13.63 13.61
N GLY A 40 -1.88 12.75 13.09
CA GLY A 40 -3.26 13.14 12.72
C GLY A 40 -3.34 13.97 11.44
N SER A 41 -2.26 14.06 10.66
CA SER A 41 -2.19 14.79 9.39
C SER A 41 -2.98 14.14 8.26
N LEU A 42 -3.42 12.88 8.45
CA LEU A 42 -4.22 12.13 7.48
C LEU A 42 -5.72 12.11 7.81
N ARG A 43 -6.21 12.94 8.74
CA ARG A 43 -7.64 13.03 9.03
C ARG A 43 -8.44 13.42 7.78
N GLY A 44 -9.48 12.66 7.47
CA GLY A 44 -10.31 12.84 6.27
C GLY A 44 -9.65 12.36 4.97
N VAL A 45 -8.45 11.74 5.04
CA VAL A 45 -7.79 11.11 3.90
C VAL A 45 -8.21 9.65 3.84
N LYS A 46 -8.79 9.24 2.70
CA LYS A 46 -9.03 7.82 2.41
C LYS A 46 -7.70 7.18 2.04
N ALA A 47 -7.43 5.98 2.51
CA ALA A 47 -6.14 5.34 2.28
C ALA A 47 -6.21 3.83 2.03
N ALA A 48 -5.23 3.34 1.29
CA ALA A 48 -5.04 1.91 1.02
C ALA A 48 -3.55 1.55 1.02
N ALA A 49 -3.24 0.31 1.37
CA ALA A 49 -1.87 -0.18 1.47
C ALA A 49 -1.67 -1.45 0.65
N PHE A 50 -0.50 -1.60 0.05
CA PHE A 50 -0.09 -2.83 -0.60
C PHE A 50 1.39 -3.14 -0.36
N ASP A 51 1.81 -4.35 -0.69
CA ASP A 51 3.21 -4.68 -0.82
C ASP A 51 3.48 -5.61 -1.99
N THR A 52 4.75 -5.69 -2.38
CA THR A 52 5.23 -6.76 -3.24
C THR A 52 6.06 -7.73 -2.43
N ARG A 53 5.80 -9.04 -2.61
CA ARG A 53 6.46 -10.09 -1.84
C ARG A 53 6.77 -11.32 -2.68
N VAL A 54 7.92 -11.93 -2.39
CA VAL A 54 8.24 -13.28 -2.88
C VAL A 54 7.43 -14.27 -2.04
N ARG A 55 6.81 -15.27 -2.67
CA ARG A 55 6.03 -16.29 -1.95
C ARG A 55 7.01 -17.21 -1.19
N MET A 56 7.04 -17.06 0.13
CA MET A 56 7.85 -17.87 1.06
C MET A 56 6.96 -18.40 2.19
N PHE A 57 7.38 -19.46 2.88
CA PHE A 57 6.63 -20.01 4.02
C PHE A 57 6.51 -19.03 5.18
N ILE A 58 7.53 -18.20 5.40
CA ILE A 58 7.52 -17.12 6.37
C ILE A 58 7.96 -15.87 5.63
N HIS A 59 7.12 -14.83 5.61
CA HIS A 59 7.46 -13.51 5.08
C HIS A 59 6.90 -12.42 5.99
N GLY A 60 7.44 -11.21 5.87
CA GLY A 60 6.88 -10.04 6.55
C GLY A 60 5.49 -9.69 6.01
N ASP A 61 4.93 -8.63 6.57
CA ASP A 61 3.74 -8.03 6.01
C ASP A 61 3.91 -6.51 6.01
N ALA A 62 4.53 -6.02 4.93
CA ALA A 62 4.79 -4.59 4.80
C ALA A 62 3.47 -3.85 4.60
N ALA A 63 2.54 -4.39 3.81
CA ALA A 63 1.22 -3.82 3.58
C ALA A 63 0.47 -3.60 4.90
N ARG A 64 0.44 -4.60 5.79
CA ARG A 64 -0.19 -4.47 7.10
C ARG A 64 0.50 -3.42 7.98
N LYS A 65 1.83 -3.34 7.96
CA LYS A 65 2.59 -2.31 8.71
C LYS A 65 2.30 -0.90 8.17
N ILE A 66 2.23 -0.75 6.86
CA ILE A 66 1.86 0.51 6.19
C ILE A 66 0.44 0.92 6.60
N ALA A 67 -0.53 0.01 6.50
CA ALA A 67 -1.91 0.29 6.88
C ALA A 67 -2.06 0.71 8.35
N HIS A 68 -1.33 0.05 9.26
CA HIS A 68 -1.31 0.43 10.67
C HIS A 68 -0.79 1.86 10.87
N ALA A 69 0.31 2.23 10.20
CA ALA A 69 0.87 3.57 10.30
C ALA A 69 -0.06 4.65 9.68
N LEU A 70 -0.68 4.37 8.54
CA LEU A 70 -1.68 5.27 7.93
C LEU A 70 -2.88 5.50 8.86
N LYS A 71 -3.40 4.42 9.47
CA LYS A 71 -4.49 4.52 10.47
C LYS A 71 -4.05 5.31 11.71
N ALA A 72 -2.83 5.10 12.20
CA ALA A 72 -2.28 5.88 13.31
C ALA A 72 -2.12 7.37 12.96
N GLY A 73 -1.86 7.70 11.68
CA GLY A 73 -1.86 9.06 11.14
C GLY A 73 -3.26 9.68 10.97
N GLY A 74 -4.33 8.93 11.21
CA GLY A 74 -5.72 9.40 11.15
C GLY A 74 -6.46 9.11 9.84
N ALA A 75 -5.89 8.31 8.93
CA ALA A 75 -6.51 7.97 7.65
C ALA A 75 -7.66 6.98 7.80
N ASP A 76 -8.65 7.09 6.91
CA ASP A 76 -9.72 6.12 6.73
C ASP A 76 -9.28 5.01 5.78
N LEU A 77 -9.00 3.82 6.31
CA LEU A 77 -8.62 2.69 5.47
C LEU A 77 -9.84 2.16 4.70
N ILE A 78 -9.79 2.27 3.37
CA ILE A 78 -10.90 1.87 2.48
C ILE A 78 -10.77 0.46 1.92
N ALA A 79 -9.67 -0.24 2.22
CA ALA A 79 -9.46 -1.62 1.81
C ALA A 79 -8.52 -2.35 2.78
N ALA A 80 -8.66 -3.67 2.83
CA ALA A 80 -7.66 -4.52 3.47
C ALA A 80 -6.29 -4.39 2.76
N PRO A 81 -5.17 -4.51 3.49
CA PRO A 81 -3.83 -4.46 2.90
C PRO A 81 -3.64 -5.53 1.83
N MET A 82 -3.14 -5.15 0.65
CA MET A 82 -3.09 -6.03 -0.52
C MET A 82 -1.68 -6.55 -0.81
N PRO A 83 -1.43 -7.88 -0.80
CA PRO A 83 -0.18 -8.44 -1.28
C PRO A 83 -0.21 -8.64 -2.81
N PHE A 84 0.88 -8.26 -3.48
CA PHE A 84 1.16 -8.65 -4.86
C PHE A 84 2.40 -9.52 -4.94
N TYR A 85 2.33 -10.61 -5.69
CA TYR A 85 3.42 -11.60 -5.71
C TYR A 85 4.39 -11.37 -6.87
N VAL A 86 5.68 -11.44 -6.56
CA VAL A 86 6.77 -11.37 -7.55
C VAL A 86 7.45 -12.73 -7.71
N ARG A 87 8.03 -13.00 -8.89
CA ARG A 87 8.79 -14.22 -9.19
C ARG A 87 10.12 -14.27 -8.45
N GLY A 88 10.77 -13.13 -8.25
CA GLY A 88 12.01 -12.95 -7.50
C GLY A 88 12.08 -11.56 -6.87
N SER A 89 13.15 -11.26 -6.15
CA SER A 89 13.34 -9.96 -5.46
C SER A 89 13.27 -8.76 -6.41
N GLU A 90 13.79 -8.91 -7.63
CA GLU A 90 13.74 -7.87 -8.67
C GLU A 90 12.47 -7.92 -9.52
N GLY A 91 11.56 -8.87 -9.25
CA GLY A 91 10.41 -9.13 -10.10
C GLY A 91 10.70 -10.21 -11.16
N PRO A 92 9.89 -10.26 -12.24
CA PRO A 92 8.66 -9.48 -12.44
C PRO A 92 7.54 -9.91 -11.48
N LEU A 93 6.36 -9.29 -11.59
CA LEU A 93 5.14 -9.83 -10.99
C LEU A 93 4.85 -11.25 -11.51
N ARG A 94 4.17 -12.06 -10.71
CA ARG A 94 3.64 -13.35 -11.16
C ARG A 94 2.45 -13.15 -12.10
N ASP A 95 2.18 -14.20 -12.86
CA ASP A 95 1.06 -14.20 -13.81
C ASP A 95 -0.25 -13.96 -13.06
N GLY A 96 -1.11 -13.11 -13.62
CA GLY A 96 -2.38 -12.71 -13.01
C GLY A 96 -2.30 -11.60 -11.95
N GLU A 97 -1.12 -11.28 -11.41
CA GLU A 97 -0.99 -10.25 -10.37
C GLU A 97 -1.26 -8.83 -10.90
N ILE A 98 -1.00 -8.58 -12.20
CA ILE A 98 -1.36 -7.31 -12.86
C ILE A 98 -2.89 -7.15 -12.88
N GLY A 99 -3.63 -8.14 -13.40
CA GLY A 99 -5.10 -8.07 -13.45
C GLY A 99 -5.74 -8.01 -12.05
N LYS A 100 -5.10 -8.64 -11.06
CA LYS A 100 -5.47 -8.48 -9.64
C LYS A 100 -5.26 -7.05 -9.14
N ALA A 101 -4.14 -6.42 -9.49
CA ALA A 101 -3.85 -5.03 -9.12
C ALA A 101 -4.83 -4.05 -9.76
N GLU A 102 -5.16 -4.25 -11.04
CA GLU A 102 -6.19 -3.49 -11.76
C GLU A 102 -7.56 -3.63 -11.08
N SER A 103 -7.98 -4.87 -10.83
CA SER A 103 -9.25 -5.16 -10.14
C SER A 103 -9.31 -4.54 -8.75
N TRP A 104 -8.18 -4.53 -8.03
CA TRP A 104 -8.08 -3.89 -6.72
C TRP A 104 -8.18 -2.36 -6.84
N ALA A 105 -7.48 -1.74 -7.79
CA ALA A 105 -7.55 -0.30 -8.02
C ALA A 105 -8.97 0.17 -8.38
N GLN A 106 -9.69 -0.58 -9.22
CA GLN A 106 -11.09 -0.30 -9.54
C GLN A 106 -12.00 -0.30 -8.30
N LYS A 107 -11.78 -1.24 -7.37
CA LYS A 107 -12.52 -1.27 -6.09
C LYS A 107 -12.20 -0.07 -5.21
N LEU A 108 -10.94 0.39 -5.18
CA LEU A 108 -10.57 1.61 -4.47
C LEU A 108 -11.28 2.83 -5.06
N LEU A 109 -11.29 2.97 -6.39
CA LEU A 109 -11.96 4.07 -7.07
C LEU A 109 -13.47 4.09 -6.78
N ALA A 110 -14.13 2.94 -6.84
CA ALA A 110 -15.54 2.82 -6.47
C ALA A 110 -15.82 3.24 -5.00
N SER A 111 -14.87 2.98 -4.10
CA SER A 111 -14.99 3.32 -2.67
C SER A 111 -14.74 4.80 -2.35
N VAL A 112 -14.13 5.56 -3.27
CA VAL A 112 -13.92 7.02 -3.11
C VAL A 112 -14.94 7.87 -3.85
N ALA A 113 -15.58 7.33 -4.90
CA ALA A 113 -16.66 8.00 -5.63
C ALA A 113 -18.02 7.98 -4.89
N SER A 114 -18.06 7.43 -3.67
CA SER A 114 -19.21 7.31 -2.78
C SER A 114 -19.04 8.21 -1.55
#